data_AF-A0A844ZKM7-F1
#
_entry.id   AF-A0A844ZKM7-F1
#
_cell.length_a   1.000
_cell.length_b   1.000
_cell.length_c   1.000
_cell.angle_alpha   90.00
_cell.angle_beta   90.00
_cell.angle_gamma   90.00
#
_symmetry.space_group_name_H-M   'P 1'
#
loop_
_entity.id
_entity.type
_entity.pdbx_description
1 polymer ?
#
loop_
_entity_poly.entity_id
_entity_poly.type
_entity_poly.pdbx_seq_one_letter_code
_entity_poly.pdbx_strand_id
1 'polypeptide(L)'
;MHDVFDALSHPIRRQVLELLKQGGMSAGDLADHFPVSKPTMSGHFAKLKAAGLILGENRGGSIIYTLNMTTLEEAVMGFMGRMGHRNAMHEDLPVGEGKKT
;
A
#
# COMPACT_ATOMS: atom_id res chain seq x y z
N MET A 1 -5.11 7.09 6.49
CA MET A 1 -4.93 5.61 6.58
C MET A 1 -6.11 4.86 5.98
N HIS A 2 -7.35 5.26 6.27
CA HIS A 2 -8.54 4.79 5.56
C HIS A 2 -8.37 4.86 4.03
N ASP A 3 -7.79 5.94 3.53
CA ASP A 3 -7.64 6.17 2.08
C ASP A 3 -6.66 5.20 1.41
N VAL A 4 -5.66 4.69 2.13
CA VAL A 4 -4.73 3.67 1.62
C VAL A 4 -5.46 2.35 1.43
N PHE A 5 -6.22 1.91 2.43
CA PHE A 5 -6.97 0.66 2.34
C PHE A 5 -8.15 0.76 1.36
N ASP A 6 -8.84 1.91 1.29
CA ASP A 6 -9.82 2.16 0.22
C ASP A 6 -9.13 2.07 -1.14
N ALA A 7 -7.97 2.71 -1.32
CA ALA A 7 -7.23 2.64 -2.58
C ALA A 7 -6.79 1.19 -2.91
N LEU A 8 -6.35 0.39 -1.95
CA LEU A 8 -5.93 -0.99 -2.17
C LEU A 8 -7.09 -2.00 -2.35
N SER A 9 -8.33 -1.60 -2.05
CA SER A 9 -9.51 -2.49 -2.17
C SER A 9 -9.84 -2.88 -3.62
N HIS A 10 -9.43 -2.07 -4.61
CA HIS A 10 -9.81 -2.25 -6.01
C HIS A 10 -8.73 -2.95 -6.85
N PRO A 11 -9.08 -3.96 -7.67
CA PRO A 11 -8.11 -4.77 -8.40
C PRO A 11 -7.25 -3.95 -9.38
N ILE A 12 -7.87 -3.07 -10.18
CA ILE A 12 -7.12 -2.20 -11.12
C ILE A 12 -6.06 -1.37 -10.41
N ARG A 13 -6.37 -0.82 -9.22
CA ARG A 13 -5.42 0.00 -8.47
C ARG A 13 -4.25 -0.82 -7.95
N ARG A 14 -4.48 -2.05 -7.48
CA ARG A 14 -3.39 -2.98 -7.10
C ARG A 14 -2.51 -3.33 -8.30
N GLN A 15 -3.10 -3.57 -9.46
CA GLN A 15 -2.37 -3.90 -10.69
C GLN A 15 -1.56 -2.71 -11.21
N VAL A 16 -2.06 -1.47 -11.08
CA VAL A 16 -1.27 -0.25 -11.34
C VAL A 16 -0.02 -0.20 -10.46
N LEU A 17 -0.16 -0.47 -9.16
CA LEU A 17 1.00 -0.48 -8.26
C LEU A 17 2.00 -1.56 -8.66
N GLU A 18 1.53 -2.73 -9.09
CA GLU A 18 2.41 -3.82 -9.53
C GLU A 18 3.19 -3.46 -10.81
N LEU A 19 2.56 -2.79 -11.77
CA LEU A 19 3.25 -2.28 -12.97
C LEU A 19 4.31 -1.24 -12.59
N LEU A 20 3.96 -0.31 -11.69
CA LEU A 20 4.87 0.75 -11.24
C LEU A 20 6.04 0.26 -10.37
N LYS A 21 5.98 -0.97 -9.83
CA LYS A 21 7.16 -1.61 -9.19
C LYS A 21 8.28 -1.88 -10.19
N GLN A 22 7.96 -2.04 -11.47
CA GLN A 22 8.94 -2.32 -12.53
C GLN A 22 9.62 -1.04 -13.04
N GLY A 23 9.03 0.12 -12.77
CA GLY A 23 9.55 1.42 -13.18
C GLY A 23 8.45 2.46 -13.35
N GLY A 24 8.85 3.73 -13.41
CA GLY A 24 7.92 4.82 -13.69
C GLY A 24 7.38 4.76 -15.11
N MET A 25 6.10 5.06 -15.30
CA MET A 25 5.42 5.01 -16.59
C MET A 25 4.60 6.28 -16.83
N SER A 26 4.44 6.66 -18.09
CA SER A 26 3.52 7.75 -18.40
C SER A 26 2.07 7.36 -18.11
N ALA A 27 1.22 8.34 -17.79
CA ALA A 27 -0.20 8.10 -17.56
C ALA A 27 -0.89 7.45 -18.75
N GLY A 28 -0.43 7.76 -19.98
CA GLY A 28 -0.92 7.16 -21.22
C GLY A 28 -0.52 5.68 -21.31
N ASP A 29 0.78 5.40 -21.24
CA ASP A 29 1.29 4.03 -21.36
C ASP A 29 0.71 3.13 -20.27
N LEU A 30 0.63 3.64 -19.03
CA LEU A 30 0.06 2.93 -17.90
C LEU A 30 -1.45 2.66 -18.10
N ALA A 31 -2.19 3.61 -18.68
CA ALA A 31 -3.62 3.41 -18.96
C ALA A 31 -3.86 2.36 -20.06
N ASP A 32 -2.96 2.27 -21.06
CA ASP A 32 -3.09 1.36 -22.19
C ASP A 32 -2.93 -0.13 -21.78
N HIS A 33 -2.52 -0.42 -20.53
CA HIS A 33 -2.48 -1.78 -19.97
C HIS A 33 -3.85 -2.31 -19.50
N PHE A 34 -4.90 -1.47 -19.51
CA PHE A 34 -6.19 -1.81 -18.94
C PHE A 34 -7.33 -1.72 -19.96
N PRO A 35 -8.30 -2.64 -19.92
CA PRO A 35 -9.45 -2.63 -20.83
C PRO A 35 -10.54 -1.65 -20.37
N VAL A 36 -10.16 -0.45 -19.91
CA VAL A 36 -11.08 0.60 -19.46
C VAL A 36 -10.68 1.95 -20.05
N SER A 37 -11.60 2.91 -20.04
CA SER A 37 -11.36 4.21 -20.66
C SER A 37 -10.25 5.01 -19.96
N LYS A 38 -9.56 5.89 -20.70
CA LYS A 38 -8.56 6.81 -20.13
C LYS A 38 -9.14 7.70 -19.01
N PRO A 39 -10.36 8.27 -19.11
CA PRO A 39 -11.00 8.96 -17.99
C PRO A 39 -11.18 8.08 -16.74
N THR A 40 -11.56 6.81 -16.91
CA THR A 40 -11.66 5.84 -15.80
C THR A 40 -10.30 5.61 -15.14
N MET A 41 -9.24 5.44 -15.94
CA MET A 41 -7.87 5.30 -15.43
C MET A 41 -7.41 6.56 -14.70
N SER A 42 -7.69 7.76 -15.21
CA SER A 42 -7.41 9.02 -14.52
C SER A 42 -8.05 9.07 -13.13
N GLY A 43 -9.29 8.57 -12.99
CA GLY A 43 -9.95 8.44 -11.69
C GLY A 43 -9.24 7.48 -10.74
N HIS A 44 -8.72 6.35 -11.25
CA HIS A 44 -7.90 5.43 -10.47
C HIS A 44 -6.58 6.06 -10.02
N PHE A 45 -5.89 6.78 -10.92
CA PHE A 45 -4.66 7.49 -10.58
C PHE A 45 -4.90 8.59 -9.55
N ALA A 46 -6.02 9.33 -9.66
CA ALA A 46 -6.38 10.33 -8.68
C ALA A 46 -6.58 9.72 -7.27
N LYS A 47 -7.28 8.58 -7.17
CA LYS A 47 -7.44 7.87 -5.89
C LYS A 47 -6.10 7.38 -5.32
N LEU A 48 -5.25 6.78 -6.16
CA LEU A 48 -3.93 6.31 -5.73
C LEU A 48 -3.03 7.46 -5.27
N LYS A 49 -3.07 8.60 -5.99
CA LYS A 49 -2.30 9.80 -5.65
C LYS A 49 -2.81 10.44 -4.37
N ALA A 50 -4.13 10.52 -4.17
CA ALA A 50 -4.74 11.04 -2.95
C ALA A 50 -4.37 10.17 -1.72
N ALA A 51 -4.27 8.85 -1.91
CA ALA A 51 -3.79 7.93 -0.89
C ALA A 51 -2.26 7.97 -0.68
N GLY A 52 -1.53 8.78 -1.45
CA GLY A 52 -0.07 8.88 -1.39
C GLY A 52 0.67 7.66 -1.94
N LEU A 53 -0.01 6.70 -2.57
CA LEU A 53 0.58 5.44 -3.04
C LEU A 53 1.36 5.61 -4.35
N ILE A 54 1.07 6.66 -5.12
CA ILE A 54 1.84 7.00 -6.33
C ILE A 54 2.21 8.48 -6.31
N LEU A 55 3.36 8.80 -6.92
CA LEU A 55 3.80 10.17 -7.20
C LEU A 55 3.62 10.43 -8.69
N GLY A 56 3.31 11.68 -9.05
CA GLY A 56 3.17 12.09 -10.45
C GLY A 56 3.99 13.34 -10.74
N GLU A 57 4.88 13.24 -11.72
CA GLU A 57 5.78 14.32 -12.15
C GLU A 57 5.49 14.67 -13.62
N ASN A 58 5.41 15.95 -13.96
CA ASN A 58 5.28 16.36 -15.37
C ASN A 58 6.67 16.33 -16.04
N ARG A 59 6.84 15.47 -17.04
CA ARG A 59 8.04 15.42 -17.88
C ARG A 59 7.64 15.59 -19.34
N GLY A 60 8.02 16.72 -19.92
CA GLY A 60 7.82 16.99 -21.34
C GLY A 60 6.35 16.97 -21.78
N GLY A 61 5.42 17.40 -20.92
CA GLY A 61 3.99 17.44 -21.24
C GLY A 61 3.22 16.16 -20.93
N SER A 62 3.90 15.12 -20.42
CA SER A 62 3.26 13.90 -19.92
C SER A 62 3.47 13.74 -18.42
N ILE A 63 2.49 13.19 -17.72
CA ILE A 63 2.63 12.84 -16.30
C ILE A 63 3.26 11.46 -16.23
N ILE A 64 4.43 11.36 -15.60
CA ILE A 64 5.06 10.10 -15.25
C ILE A 64 4.65 9.75 -13.83
N TYR A 65 3.99 8.60 -13.66
CA TYR A 65 3.68 8.04 -12.36
C TYR A 65 4.78 7.11 -11.89
N THR A 66 5.11 7.18 -10.60
CA THR A 66 6.02 6.26 -9.91
C THR A 66 5.37 5.76 -8.63
N LEU A 67 5.77 4.57 -8.18
CA LEU A 67 5.31 4.00 -6.93
C LEU A 67 5.95 4.74 -5.74
N ASN A 68 5.14 5.11 -4.75
CA ASN A 68 5.64 5.62 -3.48
C ASN A 68 5.77 4.47 -2.47
N MET A 69 6.93 3.83 -2.46
CA MET A 69 7.20 2.69 -1.56
C MET A 69 7.15 3.09 -0.09
N THR A 70 7.63 4.28 0.28
CA THR A 70 7.66 4.76 1.66
C THR A 70 6.26 4.80 2.27
N THR A 71 5.29 5.40 1.57
CA THR A 71 3.90 5.47 2.08
C THR A 71 3.25 4.08 2.17
N LEU A 72 3.56 3.17 1.25
CA LEU A 72 3.06 1.80 1.30
C LEU A 72 3.61 1.03 2.51
N GLU A 73 4.91 1.14 2.75
CA GLU A 73 5.61 0.51 3.88
C GLU A 73 5.09 1.01 5.23
N GLU A 74 4.95 2.33 5.39
CA GLU A 74 4.38 2.95 6.60
C GLU A 74 2.96 2.45 6.89
N ALA A 75 2.12 2.33 5.85
CA ALA A 75 0.75 1.85 6.01
C ALA A 75 0.71 0.38 6.46
N VAL A 76 1.55 -0.48 5.86
CA VAL A 76 1.65 -1.91 6.21
C VAL A 76 2.21 -2.08 7.63
N MET A 77 3.33 -1.43 7.95
CA MET A 77 3.93 -1.50 9.29
C MET A 77 2.97 -1.00 10.37
N GLY A 78 2.33 0.15 10.15
CA GLY A 78 1.35 0.68 11.08
C GLY A 78 0.16 -0.25 11.29
N PHE A 79 -0.30 -0.94 10.24
CA PHE A 79 -1.38 -1.91 10.30
C PHE A 79 -0.99 -3.18 11.04
N MET A 80 0.17 -3.76 10.72
CA MET A 80 0.70 -4.93 11.41
C MET A 80 0.92 -4.66 12.91
N GLY A 81 1.46 -3.48 13.26
CA GLY A 81 1.63 -3.09 14.67
C GLY A 81 0.32 -3.05 15.46
N ARG A 82 -0.77 -2.57 14.85
CA ARG A 82 -2.12 -2.55 15.47
C ARG A 82 -2.80 -3.92 15.48
N MET A 83 -2.57 -4.77 14.48
CA MET A 83 -3.12 -6.14 14.46
C MET A 83 -2.35 -7.10 15.40
N GLY A 84 -1.06 -6.87 15.60
CA GLY A 84 -0.21 -7.68 16.49
C GLY A 84 -0.46 -7.48 17.99
N HIS A 85 -1.27 -6.51 18.41
CA HIS A 85 -1.55 -6.19 19.82
C HIS A 85 -2.85 -6.81 20.35
N ARG A 86 -2.98 -8.13 20.29
CA ARG A 86 -3.96 -8.90 21.11
C ARG A 86 -3.47 -10.26 21.64
N ASN A 87 -2.17 -10.58 21.60
CA ASN A 87 -1.70 -11.76 22.33
C ASN A 87 -0.22 -11.67 22.75
N ALA A 88 0.01 -10.92 23.83
CA ALA A 88 1.22 -11.05 24.64
C ALA A 88 0.84 -10.96 26.12
N MET A 89 0.02 -11.89 26.61
CA MET A 89 -0.18 -12.13 28.04
C MET A 89 -0.47 -13.61 28.30
N HIS A 90 0.59 -14.38 28.61
CA HIS A 90 0.72 -15.19 29.83
C HIS A 90 2.08 -15.90 29.80
N GLU A 91 3.13 -15.26 30.30
CA GLU A 91 4.20 -16.02 30.96
C GLU A 91 3.79 -16.13 32.43
N ASP A 92 3.01 -17.16 32.76
CA ASP A 92 2.96 -17.64 34.14
C ASP A 92 4.34 -18.21 34.48
N LEU A 93 5.04 -17.50 35.35
CA LEU A 93 6.18 -18.04 36.10
C LEU A 93 5.72 -19.30 36.86
N PRO A 94 6.29 -20.50 36.63
CA PRO A 94 6.20 -21.53 37.64
C PRO A 94 7.09 -21.14 38.82
N VAL A 95 6.46 -20.66 39.90
CA VAL A 95 7.05 -20.73 41.24
C VAL A 95 7.19 -22.21 41.57
N GLY A 96 8.41 -22.72 41.42
CA GLY A 96 8.78 -24.03 41.92
C GLY A 96 8.86 -24.00 43.44
N GLU A 97 7.84 -24.52 44.11
CA GLU A 97 7.94 -24.95 45.51
C GLU A 97 9.01 -26.03 45.64
N GLY A 98 10.14 -25.72 46.26
CA GLY A 98 11.12 -26.68 46.75
C GLY A 98 10.98 -26.86 48.26
N LYS A 99 10.12 -27.79 48.71
CA LYS A 99 10.15 -28.34 50.07
C LYS A 99 10.85 -29.70 50.08
N LYS A 100 11.69 -29.87 51.12
CA LYS A 100 12.24 -31.11 51.69
C LYS A 100 13.30 -31.87 50.88
N THR A 101 14.54 -31.75 51.34
CA THR A 101 15.23 -32.82 52.10
C THR A 101 16.12 -32.20 53.16
#